data_AF-A0A8D4VPN5-F1
#
_entry.id   AF-A0A8D4VPN5-F1
#
_cell.length_a   1.000
_cell.length_b   1.000
_cell.length_c   1.000
_cell.angle_alpha   90.00
_cell.angle_beta   90.00
_cell.angle_gamma   90.00
#
_symmetry.space_group_name_H-M   'P 1'
#
loop_
_entity.id
_entity.type
_entity.pdbx_description
1 polymer ?
#
loop_
_entity_poly.entity_id
_entity_poly.type
_entity_poly.pdbx_seq_one_letter_code
_entity_poly.pdbx_strand_id
1 'polypeptide(L)'
;MEYMMQVQEMFDGHPFAATLVAASMVAVWRFAGFYTWYVLIVAALLIAGTTSGAGLYAWAFFLGMLASGAEIIGKFNNEPVKALRTPHAVLYVILNGAFSMFGLNLLLLYGFATTTDLDKCKIVLSAGIGSMALLRSKLLTLKVDNEDVALGPDQLVKVFLRFMEQAIDRVRAQTRIDVVKSKLTNIDFDAVKEYSITMLSSFQTLEKKDHIIAQIEKVANEEDVDVQLKSYALGFILLDEMGEDFVIKLFENPPREWRLRAPLPVAEKGIMAAVFGRKPKSVMIYGPSLSKSAMREKLGWTSTEDAKFFDLTKPQKCMLKDYRLAFNKPIVGEQLGHRYGLANIVEDANTAVEGVLYQLQDDALNFLDRAFEGYVRKQVTVSCGNKDVIAEVYVATATEEGLKPARGDLRMILEGAEEFHLGLDYIRSLRALMQKEAA
;
A
#
# COMPACT_ATOMS: atom_id res chain seq x y z
N MET A 1 10.78 8.56 -53.27
CA MET A 1 11.67 9.66 -52.81
C MET A 1 10.89 10.95 -52.57
N GLU A 2 9.95 11.34 -53.43
CA GLU A 2 9.05 12.51 -53.23
C GLU A 2 8.19 12.44 -51.96
N TYR A 3 7.63 11.27 -51.62
CA TYR A 3 6.79 11.11 -50.43
C TYR A 3 7.58 11.16 -49.10
N MET A 4 8.85 10.77 -49.12
CA MET A 4 9.75 10.88 -47.97
C MET A 4 10.25 12.33 -47.77
N MET A 5 10.40 13.10 -48.85
CA MET A 5 10.69 14.54 -48.76
C MET A 5 9.51 15.35 -48.20
N GLN A 6 8.27 15.03 -48.59
CA GLN A 6 7.08 15.72 -48.05
C GLN A 6 6.83 15.45 -46.56
N VAL A 7 7.17 14.27 -46.07
CA VAL A 7 7.07 13.96 -44.63
C VAL A 7 8.17 14.68 -43.86
N GLN A 8 9.36 14.83 -44.42
CA GLN A 8 10.48 15.52 -43.77
C GLN A 8 10.26 17.05 -43.70
N GLU A 9 9.75 17.69 -44.75
CA GLU A 9 9.35 19.10 -44.73
C GLU A 9 8.19 19.39 -43.75
N MET A 10 7.30 18.42 -43.53
CA MET A 10 6.18 18.56 -42.58
C MET A 10 6.63 18.56 -41.11
N PHE A 11 7.77 17.92 -40.80
CA PHE A 11 8.31 17.84 -39.43
C PHE A 11 9.41 18.87 -39.14
N ASP A 12 10.15 19.35 -40.14
CA ASP A 12 11.25 20.31 -39.96
C ASP A 12 10.77 21.76 -39.65
N GLY A 13 9.50 22.08 -39.89
CA GLY A 13 8.96 23.45 -39.73
C GLY A 13 8.40 23.81 -38.34
N HIS A 14 8.06 22.84 -37.49
CA HIS A 14 7.31 23.13 -36.25
C HIS A 14 7.68 22.20 -35.08
N PRO A 15 8.84 22.39 -34.43
CA PRO A 15 9.16 21.72 -33.16
C PRO A 15 8.06 21.97 -32.10
N PHE A 16 7.37 23.11 -32.22
CA PHE A 16 6.24 23.48 -31.37
C PHE A 16 5.05 22.52 -31.50
N ALA A 17 4.75 22.00 -32.69
CA ALA A 17 3.62 21.09 -32.92
C ALA A 17 3.86 19.72 -32.27
N ALA A 18 5.08 19.18 -32.37
CA ALA A 18 5.45 17.93 -31.70
C ALA A 18 5.39 18.07 -30.16
N THR A 19 5.87 19.19 -29.61
CA THR A 19 5.72 19.47 -28.16
C THR A 19 4.28 19.71 -27.74
N LEU A 20 3.45 20.32 -28.58
CA LEU A 20 2.04 20.56 -28.27
C LEU A 20 1.24 19.25 -28.27
N VAL A 21 1.52 18.35 -29.21
CA VAL A 21 0.95 16.99 -29.26
C VAL A 21 1.41 16.16 -28.05
N ALA A 22 2.69 16.20 -27.70
CA ALA A 22 3.20 15.52 -26.51
C ALA A 22 2.57 16.08 -25.22
N ALA A 23 2.45 17.40 -25.09
CA ALA A 23 1.85 18.06 -23.92
C ALA A 23 0.34 17.79 -23.82
N SER A 24 -0.38 17.78 -24.93
CA SER A 24 -1.81 17.43 -24.96
C SER A 24 -2.05 15.94 -24.69
N MET A 25 -1.16 15.05 -25.16
CA MET A 25 -1.18 13.64 -24.77
C MET A 25 -0.98 13.45 -23.26
N VAL A 26 -0.05 14.18 -22.64
CA VAL A 26 0.18 14.15 -21.18
C VAL A 26 -1.00 14.76 -20.41
N ALA A 27 -1.61 15.83 -20.91
CA ALA A 27 -2.77 16.47 -20.29
C ALA A 27 -4.02 15.57 -20.34
N VAL A 28 -4.30 14.95 -21.49
CA VAL A 28 -5.38 13.96 -21.65
C VAL A 28 -5.14 12.74 -20.77
N TRP A 29 -3.90 12.25 -20.70
CA TRP A 29 -3.51 11.16 -19.81
C TRP A 29 -3.78 11.48 -18.34
N ARG A 30 -3.56 12.74 -17.92
CA ARG A 30 -3.87 13.20 -16.56
C ARG A 30 -5.36 13.42 -16.29
N PHE A 31 -6.15 13.88 -17.26
CA PHE A 31 -7.52 14.36 -17.00
C PHE A 31 -8.63 13.34 -17.31
N ALA A 32 -8.46 12.48 -18.31
CA ALA A 32 -9.56 11.66 -18.84
C ALA A 32 -9.45 10.16 -18.47
N GLY A 33 -8.42 9.79 -17.70
CA GLY A 33 -8.16 8.41 -17.28
C GLY A 33 -7.55 7.55 -18.39
N PHE A 34 -6.70 6.60 -18.04
CA PHE A 34 -5.89 5.81 -18.98
C PHE A 34 -6.65 5.20 -20.19
N TYR A 35 -7.90 4.77 -20.01
CA TYR A 35 -8.68 4.14 -21.09
C TYR A 35 -9.14 5.11 -22.17
N THR A 36 -9.34 6.39 -21.85
CA THR A 36 -9.70 7.37 -22.89
C THR A 36 -8.55 7.58 -23.85
N TRP A 37 -7.29 7.39 -23.46
CA TRP A 37 -6.15 7.44 -24.38
C TRP A 37 -6.16 6.29 -25.40
N TYR A 38 -6.44 5.05 -24.96
CA TYR A 38 -6.63 3.92 -25.88
C TYR A 38 -7.80 4.17 -26.83
N VAL A 39 -8.94 4.66 -26.30
CA VAL A 39 -10.11 4.99 -27.11
C VAL A 39 -9.80 6.12 -28.09
N LEU A 40 -9.06 7.15 -27.70
CA LEU A 40 -8.68 8.26 -28.56
C LEU A 40 -7.66 7.85 -29.62
N ILE A 41 -6.70 6.97 -29.32
CA ILE A 41 -5.78 6.43 -30.31
C ILE A 41 -6.52 5.52 -31.28
N VAL A 42 -7.35 4.61 -30.79
CA VAL A 42 -8.17 3.75 -31.65
C VAL A 42 -9.12 4.59 -32.50
N ALA A 43 -9.79 5.59 -31.93
CA ALA A 43 -10.66 6.50 -32.67
C ALA A 43 -9.87 7.34 -33.69
N ALA A 44 -8.71 7.88 -33.33
CA ALA A 44 -7.86 8.63 -34.24
C ALA A 44 -7.34 7.75 -35.38
N LEU A 45 -6.98 6.50 -35.11
CA LEU A 45 -6.58 5.52 -36.13
C LEU A 45 -7.74 5.13 -37.03
N LEU A 46 -8.94 4.92 -36.48
CA LEU A 46 -10.15 4.63 -37.25
C LEU A 46 -10.54 5.82 -38.14
N ILE A 47 -10.49 7.04 -37.61
CA ILE A 47 -10.79 8.28 -38.35
C ILE A 47 -9.72 8.56 -39.41
N ALA A 48 -8.43 8.43 -39.07
CA ALA A 48 -7.35 8.55 -40.04
C ALA A 48 -7.48 7.47 -41.13
N GLY A 49 -7.92 6.27 -40.76
CA GLY A 49 -8.13 5.18 -41.70
C GLY A 49 -9.33 5.36 -42.64
N THR A 50 -10.37 6.10 -42.22
CA THR A 50 -11.51 6.41 -43.10
C THR A 50 -11.28 7.63 -43.99
N THR A 51 -10.38 8.54 -43.58
CA THR A 51 -10.14 9.82 -44.27
C THR A 51 -8.90 9.82 -45.16
N SER A 52 -7.93 8.93 -44.91
CA SER A 52 -6.74 8.77 -45.74
C SER A 52 -6.79 7.45 -46.54
N GLY A 53 -6.17 7.41 -47.71
CA GLY A 53 -5.96 6.17 -48.48
C GLY A 53 -5.14 5.09 -47.73
N ALA A 54 -4.72 5.36 -46.49
CA ALA A 54 -4.01 4.45 -45.60
C ALA A 54 -4.93 3.62 -44.68
N GLY A 55 -6.25 3.58 -44.93
CA GLY A 55 -7.21 2.81 -44.12
C GLY A 55 -6.84 1.35 -43.83
N LEU A 56 -6.17 0.70 -44.78
CA LEU A 56 -5.71 -0.68 -44.61
C LEU A 56 -4.63 -0.81 -43.52
N TYR A 57 -3.72 0.17 -43.41
CA TYR A 57 -2.68 0.18 -42.39
C TYR A 57 -3.27 0.37 -40.98
N ALA A 58 -4.27 1.24 -40.84
CA ALA A 58 -4.96 1.45 -39.56
C ALA A 58 -5.64 0.15 -39.07
N TRP A 59 -6.32 -0.57 -39.97
CA TRP A 59 -6.94 -1.85 -39.61
C TRP A 59 -5.91 -2.95 -39.30
N ALA A 60 -4.81 -3.02 -40.05
CA ALA A 60 -3.72 -3.95 -39.76
C ALA A 60 -3.10 -3.66 -38.38
N PHE A 61 -2.84 -2.40 -38.07
CA PHE A 61 -2.34 -1.97 -36.76
C PHE A 61 -3.29 -2.38 -35.63
N PHE A 62 -4.58 -2.11 -35.80
CA PHE A 62 -5.60 -2.45 -34.81
C PHE A 62 -5.68 -3.96 -34.53
N LEU A 63 -5.60 -4.80 -35.57
CA LEU A 63 -5.55 -6.26 -35.38
C LEU A 63 -4.30 -6.71 -34.61
N GLY A 64 -3.14 -6.10 -34.89
CA GLY A 64 -1.92 -6.33 -34.12
C GLY A 64 -2.04 -5.91 -32.65
N MET A 65 -2.70 -4.78 -32.38
CA MET A 65 -2.98 -4.35 -31.01
C MET A 65 -3.94 -5.30 -30.28
N LEU A 66 -5.01 -5.75 -30.95
CA LEU A 66 -5.99 -6.64 -30.35
C LEU A 66 -5.38 -7.98 -29.96
N ALA A 67 -4.57 -8.57 -30.85
CA ALA A 67 -3.98 -9.87 -30.57
C ALA A 67 -2.89 -9.80 -29.48
N SER A 68 -2.12 -8.71 -29.40
CA SER A 68 -1.15 -8.51 -28.31
C SER A 68 -1.82 -8.14 -26.98
N GLY A 69 -2.94 -7.40 -27.03
CA GLY A 69 -3.78 -7.14 -25.86
C GLY A 69 -4.37 -8.43 -25.28
N ALA A 70 -4.87 -9.34 -26.13
CA ALA A 70 -5.37 -10.64 -25.70
C ALA A 70 -4.26 -11.49 -25.04
N GLU A 71 -3.03 -11.43 -25.55
CA GLU A 71 -1.87 -12.11 -24.95
C GLU A 71 -1.53 -11.57 -23.55
N ILE A 72 -1.52 -10.25 -23.37
CA ILE A 72 -1.29 -9.65 -22.04
C ILE A 72 -2.41 -10.06 -21.08
N ILE A 73 -3.67 -9.99 -21.51
CA ILE A 73 -4.83 -10.36 -20.68
C ILE A 73 -4.72 -11.82 -20.22
N GLY A 74 -4.38 -12.73 -21.12
CA GLY A 74 -4.21 -14.15 -20.79
C GLY A 74 -3.01 -14.45 -19.90
N LYS A 75 -2.06 -13.52 -19.78
CA LYS A 75 -0.86 -13.69 -18.95
C LYS A 75 -1.04 -13.16 -17.52
N PHE A 76 -1.84 -12.10 -17.34
CA PHE A 76 -2.07 -11.45 -16.04
C PHE A 76 -3.49 -11.69 -15.52
N ASN A 77 -3.82 -12.94 -15.19
CA ASN A 77 -5.19 -13.36 -14.84
C ASN A 77 -5.85 -12.58 -13.68
N ASN A 78 -5.08 -12.15 -12.69
CA ASN A 78 -5.65 -11.64 -11.44
C ASN A 78 -6.06 -10.15 -11.55
N GLU A 79 -5.42 -9.39 -12.45
CA GLU A 79 -5.73 -7.97 -12.70
C GLU A 79 -5.38 -7.54 -14.14
N PRO A 80 -5.94 -8.18 -15.18
CA PRO A 80 -5.45 -8.07 -16.56
C PRO A 80 -5.58 -6.64 -17.09
N VAL A 81 -6.63 -5.94 -16.67
CA VAL A 81 -6.89 -4.57 -17.12
C VAL A 81 -5.92 -3.56 -16.49
N LYS A 82 -5.44 -3.79 -15.25
CA LYS A 82 -4.40 -2.96 -14.63
C LYS A 82 -3.05 -3.19 -15.30
N ALA A 83 -2.72 -4.43 -15.69
CA ALA A 83 -1.46 -4.74 -16.38
C ALA A 83 -1.33 -4.01 -17.73
N LEU A 84 -2.42 -3.91 -18.49
CA LEU A 84 -2.50 -3.11 -19.72
C LEU A 84 -2.23 -1.61 -19.52
N ARG A 85 -2.33 -1.12 -18.27
CA ARG A 85 -2.06 0.29 -17.95
C ARG A 85 -0.60 0.67 -17.88
N THR A 86 0.28 -0.32 -17.86
CA THR A 86 1.69 -0.06 -17.67
C THR A 86 2.32 0.46 -18.96
N PRO A 87 3.29 1.40 -18.89
CA PRO A 87 3.91 1.98 -20.09
C PRO A 87 4.60 0.91 -20.94
N HIS A 88 5.11 -0.14 -20.30
CA HIS A 88 5.72 -1.29 -20.95
C HIS A 88 4.68 -2.07 -21.78
N ALA A 89 3.52 -2.41 -21.19
CA ALA A 89 2.44 -3.08 -21.91
C ALA A 89 1.95 -2.27 -23.11
N VAL A 90 1.83 -0.94 -22.97
CA VAL A 90 1.48 -0.03 -24.06
C VAL A 90 2.50 -0.12 -25.19
N LEU A 91 3.80 -0.04 -24.87
CA LEU A 91 4.86 -0.16 -25.86
C LEU A 91 4.77 -1.49 -26.64
N TYR A 92 4.51 -2.60 -25.95
CA TYR A 92 4.34 -3.90 -26.59
C TYR A 92 3.15 -3.94 -27.55
N VAL A 93 2.01 -3.40 -27.14
CA VAL A 93 0.81 -3.34 -27.98
C VAL A 93 1.04 -2.49 -29.23
N ILE A 94 1.70 -1.34 -29.10
CA ILE A 94 2.07 -0.46 -30.22
C ILE A 94 3.06 -1.16 -31.17
N LEU A 95 4.11 -1.78 -30.65
CA LEU A 95 5.10 -2.50 -31.47
C LEU A 95 4.44 -3.61 -32.29
N ASN A 96 3.51 -4.36 -31.68
CA ASN A 96 2.77 -5.40 -32.40
C ASN A 96 1.89 -4.83 -33.51
N GLY A 97 1.19 -3.72 -33.25
CA GLY A 97 0.48 -3.00 -34.31
C GLY A 97 1.42 -2.57 -35.45
N ALA A 98 2.60 -2.04 -35.11
CA ALA A 98 3.59 -1.62 -36.11
C ALA A 98 4.11 -2.79 -36.95
N PHE A 99 4.34 -3.95 -36.36
CA PHE A 99 4.69 -5.17 -37.11
C PHE A 99 3.58 -5.60 -38.07
N SER A 100 2.31 -5.51 -37.67
CA SER A 100 1.19 -5.78 -38.57
C SER A 100 1.12 -4.78 -39.74
N MET A 101 1.40 -3.49 -39.51
CA MET A 101 1.52 -2.50 -40.61
C MET A 101 2.68 -2.83 -41.54
N PHE A 102 3.83 -3.23 -40.99
CA PHE A 102 4.98 -3.65 -41.77
C PHE A 102 4.68 -4.89 -42.63
N GLY A 103 4.00 -5.88 -42.06
CA GLY A 103 3.53 -7.07 -42.79
C GLY A 103 2.59 -6.70 -43.94
N LEU A 104 1.67 -5.75 -43.72
CA LEU A 104 0.81 -5.24 -44.80
C LEU A 104 1.63 -4.55 -45.90
N ASN A 105 2.61 -3.73 -45.54
CA ASN A 105 3.48 -3.07 -46.52
C ASN A 105 4.22 -4.10 -47.40
N LEU A 106 4.71 -5.19 -46.79
CA LEU A 106 5.34 -6.27 -47.55
C LEU A 106 4.35 -6.93 -48.52
N LEU A 107 3.15 -7.28 -48.08
CA LEU A 107 2.14 -7.89 -48.96
C LEU A 107 1.80 -6.98 -50.15
N LEU A 108 1.65 -5.68 -49.91
CA LEU A 108 1.41 -4.71 -50.98
C LEU A 108 2.61 -4.60 -51.94
N LEU A 109 3.84 -4.59 -51.42
CA LEU A 109 5.06 -4.52 -52.22
C LEU A 109 5.23 -5.74 -53.13
N TYR A 110 4.84 -6.93 -52.67
CA TYR A 110 4.86 -8.16 -53.46
C TYR A 110 3.65 -8.33 -54.40
N GLY A 111 2.81 -7.30 -54.55
CA GLY A 111 1.76 -7.25 -55.56
C GLY A 111 0.50 -8.05 -55.21
N PHE A 112 0.22 -8.27 -53.92
CA PHE A 112 -1.06 -8.86 -53.52
C PHE A 112 -2.23 -7.96 -53.95
N ALA A 113 -3.26 -8.56 -54.53
CA ALA A 113 -4.39 -7.83 -55.10
C ALA A 113 -5.15 -7.01 -54.04
N THR A 114 -5.54 -5.79 -54.42
CA THR A 114 -6.40 -4.89 -53.61
C THR A 114 -7.63 -4.42 -54.40
N THR A 115 -7.99 -5.17 -55.44
CA THR A 115 -8.98 -4.78 -56.45
C THR A 115 -10.40 -4.77 -55.92
N THR A 116 -10.74 -5.72 -55.05
CA THR A 116 -12.06 -5.79 -54.41
C THR A 116 -11.96 -5.50 -52.91
N ASP A 117 -13.07 -5.09 -52.29
CA ASP A 117 -13.12 -4.89 -50.83
C ASP A 117 -12.88 -6.20 -50.06
N LEU A 118 -13.23 -7.33 -50.66
CA LEU A 118 -12.89 -8.65 -50.13
C LEU A 118 -11.38 -8.89 -50.12
N ASP A 119 -10.67 -8.48 -51.17
CA ASP A 119 -9.20 -8.61 -51.24
C ASP A 119 -8.52 -7.73 -50.19
N LYS A 120 -8.99 -6.49 -50.03
CA LYS A 120 -8.56 -5.57 -48.97
C LYS A 120 -8.71 -6.18 -47.57
N CYS A 121 -9.84 -6.83 -47.31
CA CYS A 121 -10.07 -7.51 -46.03
C CYS A 121 -9.10 -8.69 -45.83
N LYS A 122 -8.91 -9.53 -46.85
CA LYS A 122 -8.01 -10.68 -46.80
C LYS A 122 -6.57 -10.27 -46.49
N ILE A 123 -6.03 -9.24 -47.16
CA ILE A 123 -4.64 -8.81 -46.93
C ILE A 123 -4.44 -8.20 -45.55
N VAL A 124 -5.44 -7.47 -45.02
CA VAL A 124 -5.39 -6.89 -43.68
C VAL A 124 -5.41 -7.99 -42.61
N LEU A 125 -6.29 -8.98 -42.74
CA LEU A 125 -6.33 -10.15 -41.86
C LEU A 125 -5.02 -10.95 -41.95
N SER A 126 -4.51 -11.16 -43.16
CA SER A 126 -3.25 -11.87 -43.40
C SER A 126 -2.07 -11.12 -42.79
N ALA A 127 -2.02 -9.79 -42.90
CA ALA A 127 -0.99 -8.96 -42.29
C ALA A 127 -1.09 -8.98 -40.76
N GLY A 128 -2.29 -8.81 -40.20
CA GLY A 128 -2.52 -8.79 -38.75
C GLY A 128 -2.16 -10.12 -38.10
N ILE A 129 -2.84 -11.19 -38.51
CA ILE A 129 -2.67 -12.54 -37.93
C ILE A 129 -1.35 -13.17 -38.38
N GLY A 130 -0.94 -12.97 -39.63
CA GLY A 130 0.30 -13.52 -40.16
C GLY A 130 1.54 -12.92 -39.52
N SER A 131 1.56 -11.62 -39.24
CA SER A 131 2.69 -10.99 -38.52
C SER A 131 2.81 -11.56 -37.10
N MET A 132 1.69 -11.80 -36.42
CA MET A 132 1.68 -12.49 -35.11
C MET A 132 2.22 -13.92 -35.19
N ALA A 133 1.79 -14.69 -36.19
CA ALA A 133 2.26 -16.05 -36.40
C ALA A 133 3.77 -16.10 -36.69
N LEU A 134 4.27 -15.16 -37.49
CA LEU A 134 5.71 -15.02 -37.79
C LEU A 134 6.51 -14.62 -36.55
N LEU A 135 6.04 -13.64 -35.78
CA LEU A 135 6.70 -13.20 -34.55
C LEU A 135 6.75 -14.30 -33.49
N ARG A 136 5.78 -15.23 -33.48
CA ARG A 136 5.76 -16.39 -32.59
C ARG A 136 6.43 -17.65 -33.18
N SER A 137 6.98 -17.56 -34.38
CA SER A 137 7.59 -18.71 -35.05
C SER A 137 8.96 -19.06 -34.44
N LYS A 138 9.21 -20.36 -34.32
CA LYS A 138 10.51 -20.93 -33.95
C LYS A 138 11.17 -21.42 -35.24
N LEU A 139 12.09 -20.63 -35.79
CA LEU A 139 12.66 -20.91 -37.12
C LEU A 139 13.70 -22.02 -37.09
N LEU A 140 14.47 -22.12 -36.00
CA LEU A 140 15.53 -23.10 -35.81
C LEU A 140 15.51 -23.59 -34.36
N THR A 141 15.67 -24.89 -34.12
CA THR A 141 15.88 -25.46 -32.77
C THR A 141 17.27 -26.05 -32.72
N LEU A 142 18.15 -25.49 -31.89
CA LEU A 142 19.48 -26.03 -31.64
C LEU A 142 19.49 -26.80 -30.33
N LYS A 143 20.03 -28.02 -30.34
CA LYS A 143 20.36 -28.74 -29.10
C LYS A 143 21.68 -28.21 -28.56
N VAL A 144 21.65 -27.60 -27.38
CA VAL A 144 22.84 -27.21 -26.61
C VAL A 144 22.72 -27.84 -25.23
N ASP A 145 23.72 -28.63 -24.82
CA ASP A 145 23.76 -29.30 -23.50
C ASP A 145 22.45 -29.99 -23.08
N ASN A 146 21.88 -30.78 -23.99
CA ASN A 146 20.66 -31.57 -23.78
C ASN A 146 19.36 -30.75 -23.62
N GLU A 147 19.41 -29.43 -23.84
CA GLU A 147 18.22 -28.57 -23.95
C GLU A 147 18.00 -28.11 -25.40
N ASP A 148 16.74 -28.16 -25.85
CA ASP A 148 16.32 -27.64 -27.15
C ASP A 148 16.11 -26.11 -27.07
N VAL A 149 17.08 -25.34 -27.56
CA VAL A 149 16.98 -23.86 -27.64
C VAL A 149 16.43 -23.46 -29.00
N ALA A 150 15.20 -22.94 -29.01
CA ALA A 150 14.60 -22.39 -30.22
C ALA A 150 15.15 -20.97 -30.52
N LEU A 151 15.82 -20.82 -31.66
CA LEU A 151 16.21 -19.57 -32.28
C LEU A 151 15.13 -19.12 -33.28
N GLY A 152 14.54 -17.95 -33.02
CA GLY A 152 13.55 -17.34 -33.89
C GLY A 152 13.09 -15.97 -33.36
N PRO A 153 12.22 -15.27 -34.12
CA PRO A 153 11.64 -13.98 -33.70
C PRO A 153 10.93 -14.04 -32.34
N ASP A 154 10.40 -15.21 -31.97
CA ASP A 154 9.76 -15.49 -30.67
C ASP A 154 10.67 -15.17 -29.48
N GLN A 155 11.99 -15.30 -29.64
CA GLN A 155 12.93 -14.99 -28.56
C GLN A 155 12.97 -13.49 -28.24
N LEU A 156 12.86 -12.62 -29.25
CA LEU A 156 12.78 -11.18 -29.04
C LEU A 156 11.51 -10.84 -28.28
N VAL A 157 10.36 -11.39 -28.70
CA VAL A 157 9.07 -11.22 -28.03
C VAL A 157 9.14 -11.66 -26.56
N LYS A 158 9.73 -12.82 -26.29
CA LYS A 158 9.93 -13.33 -24.92
C LYS A 158 10.85 -12.47 -24.06
N VAL A 159 11.92 -11.92 -24.64
CA VAL A 159 12.81 -10.99 -23.92
C VAL A 159 12.03 -9.73 -23.52
N PHE A 160 11.27 -9.16 -24.46
CA PHE A 160 10.42 -8.01 -24.16
C PHE A 160 9.37 -8.34 -23.11
N LEU A 161 8.61 -9.43 -23.27
CA LEU A 161 7.59 -9.87 -22.31
C LEU A 161 8.17 -10.04 -20.90
N ARG A 162 9.31 -10.72 -20.75
CA ARG A 162 9.99 -10.88 -19.45
C ARG A 162 10.40 -9.55 -18.83
N PHE A 163 10.94 -8.63 -19.64
CA PHE A 163 11.28 -7.29 -19.16
C PHE A 163 10.04 -6.54 -18.68
N MET A 164 8.94 -6.61 -19.43
CA MET A 164 7.66 -6.00 -19.03
C MET A 164 7.13 -6.60 -17.73
N GLU A 165 7.12 -7.93 -17.61
CA GLU A 165 6.71 -8.65 -16.40
C GLU A 165 7.47 -8.16 -15.18
N GLN A 166 8.80 -8.14 -15.24
CA GLN A 166 9.64 -7.68 -14.13
C GLN A 166 9.37 -6.22 -13.77
N ALA A 167 9.18 -5.35 -14.76
CA ALA A 167 8.90 -3.94 -14.54
C ALA A 167 7.50 -3.73 -13.90
N ILE A 168 6.50 -4.48 -14.37
CA ILE A 168 5.14 -4.47 -13.83
C ILE A 168 5.16 -5.00 -12.39
N ASP A 169 5.82 -6.13 -12.15
CA ASP A 169 5.90 -6.77 -10.85
C ASP A 169 6.60 -5.86 -9.83
N ARG A 170 7.66 -5.13 -10.22
CA ARG A 170 8.32 -4.17 -9.34
C ARG A 170 7.39 -3.05 -8.88
N VAL A 171 6.60 -2.49 -9.79
CA VAL A 171 5.64 -1.43 -9.46
C VAL A 171 4.50 -2.00 -8.59
N ARG A 172 3.98 -3.18 -8.95
CA ARG A 172 2.88 -3.81 -8.21
C ARG A 172 3.30 -4.28 -6.83
N ALA A 173 4.51 -4.78 -6.65
CA ALA A 173 5.02 -5.22 -5.35
C ALA A 173 4.93 -4.09 -4.31
N GLN A 174 5.26 -2.85 -4.69
CA GLN A 174 5.15 -1.71 -3.78
C GLN A 174 3.69 -1.45 -3.38
N THR A 175 2.78 -1.37 -4.36
CA THR A 175 1.34 -1.18 -4.08
C THR A 175 0.78 -2.28 -3.18
N ARG A 176 1.19 -3.53 -3.40
CA ARG A 176 0.78 -4.69 -2.60
C ARG A 176 1.28 -4.59 -1.15
N ILE A 177 2.54 -4.18 -0.96
CA ILE A 177 3.10 -3.91 0.38
C ILE A 177 2.28 -2.83 1.08
N ASP A 178 1.95 -1.74 0.38
CA ASP A 178 1.21 -0.62 0.96
C ASP A 178 -0.24 -1.03 1.34
N VAL A 179 -0.90 -1.84 0.50
CA VAL A 179 -2.23 -2.41 0.81
C VAL A 179 -2.17 -3.31 2.04
N VAL A 180 -1.24 -4.26 2.08
CA VAL A 180 -1.10 -5.19 3.22
C VAL A 180 -0.75 -4.44 4.50
N LYS A 181 0.20 -3.50 4.46
CA LYS A 181 0.55 -2.69 5.62
C LYS A 181 -0.60 -1.81 6.09
N SER A 182 -1.30 -1.12 5.19
CA SER A 182 -2.39 -0.22 5.58
C SER A 182 -3.61 -0.94 6.15
N LYS A 183 -3.85 -2.20 5.75
CA LYS A 183 -5.04 -2.97 6.16
C LYS A 183 -4.80 -3.98 7.27
N LEU A 184 -3.61 -4.60 7.32
CA LEU A 184 -3.32 -5.67 8.28
C LEU A 184 -2.36 -5.25 9.40
N THR A 185 -1.92 -3.99 9.46
CA THR A 185 -1.19 -3.51 10.65
C THR A 185 -2.10 -3.55 11.88
N ASN A 186 -1.56 -4.05 12.99
CA ASN A 186 -2.27 -4.28 14.24
C ASN A 186 -3.40 -5.32 14.14
N ILE A 187 -3.29 -6.27 13.21
CA ILE A 187 -4.20 -7.42 13.10
C ILE A 187 -3.52 -8.66 13.68
N ASP A 188 -4.26 -9.38 14.51
CA ASP A 188 -3.90 -10.66 15.09
C ASP A 188 -4.25 -11.77 14.10
N PHE A 189 -3.21 -12.46 13.61
CA PHE A 189 -3.34 -13.54 12.64
C PHE A 189 -4.28 -14.65 13.13
N ASP A 190 -4.13 -15.05 14.39
CA ASP A 190 -4.88 -16.18 14.94
C ASP A 190 -6.37 -15.85 15.05
N ALA A 191 -6.69 -14.58 15.34
CA ALA A 191 -8.07 -14.10 15.42
C ALA A 191 -8.77 -14.05 14.05
N VAL A 192 -8.02 -13.86 12.95
CA VAL A 192 -8.60 -13.66 11.61
C VAL A 192 -8.44 -14.85 10.67
N LYS A 193 -7.61 -15.85 11.02
CA LYS A 193 -7.31 -17.00 10.18
C LYS A 193 -8.58 -17.73 9.71
N GLU A 194 -9.39 -18.18 10.65
CA GLU A 194 -10.62 -18.96 10.36
C GLU A 194 -11.65 -18.13 9.61
N TYR A 195 -11.80 -16.85 9.97
CA TYR A 195 -12.67 -15.93 9.26
C TYR A 195 -12.25 -15.76 7.80
N SER A 196 -10.96 -15.55 7.55
CA SER A 196 -10.40 -15.40 6.21
C SER A 196 -10.63 -16.64 5.36
N ILE A 197 -10.35 -17.84 5.91
CA ILE A 197 -10.62 -19.13 5.25
C ILE A 197 -12.12 -19.29 4.95
N THR A 198 -12.99 -18.89 5.87
CA THR A 198 -14.45 -18.96 5.67
C THR A 198 -14.89 -18.08 4.52
N MET A 199 -14.38 -16.84 4.44
CA MET A 199 -14.71 -15.90 3.37
C MET A 199 -14.20 -16.35 1.99
N LEU A 200 -13.12 -17.11 1.89
CA LEU A 200 -12.72 -17.73 0.61
C LEU A 200 -13.82 -18.63 0.01
N SER A 201 -14.72 -19.17 0.84
CA SER A 201 -15.85 -19.97 0.37
C SER A 201 -16.88 -19.17 -0.42
N SER A 202 -16.83 -17.83 -0.43
CA SER A 202 -17.72 -17.01 -1.25
C SER A 202 -17.39 -17.10 -2.75
N PHE A 203 -16.21 -17.62 -3.12
CA PHE A 203 -15.78 -17.72 -4.51
C PHE A 203 -16.16 -19.07 -5.13
N GLN A 204 -17.00 -19.02 -6.16
CA GLN A 204 -17.55 -20.21 -6.82
C GLN A 204 -16.57 -20.88 -7.80
N THR A 205 -15.59 -20.15 -8.32
CA THR A 205 -14.64 -20.61 -9.35
C THR A 205 -13.22 -20.83 -8.82
N LEU A 206 -13.05 -20.87 -7.49
CA LEU A 206 -11.73 -21.00 -6.88
C LEU A 206 -11.26 -22.46 -6.91
N GLU A 207 -10.63 -22.87 -8.01
CA GLU A 207 -10.15 -24.25 -8.21
C GLU A 207 -9.07 -24.67 -7.19
N LYS A 208 -8.31 -23.70 -6.66
CA LYS A 208 -7.13 -23.95 -5.81
C LYS A 208 -7.36 -23.66 -4.32
N LYS A 209 -8.60 -23.69 -3.85
CA LYS A 209 -8.94 -23.35 -2.45
C LYS A 209 -8.10 -24.15 -1.43
N ASP A 210 -7.93 -25.45 -1.64
CA ASP A 210 -7.18 -26.32 -0.72
C ASP A 210 -5.70 -25.94 -0.65
N HIS A 211 -5.11 -25.50 -1.77
CA HIS A 211 -3.72 -25.03 -1.81
C HIS A 211 -3.55 -23.73 -1.01
N ILE A 212 -4.53 -22.82 -1.08
CA ILE A 212 -4.51 -21.56 -0.31
C ILE A 212 -4.60 -21.85 1.18
N ILE A 213 -5.52 -22.74 1.57
CA ILE A 213 -5.67 -23.18 2.96
C ILE A 213 -4.36 -23.80 3.46
N ALA A 214 -3.72 -24.67 2.66
CA ALA A 214 -2.44 -25.26 3.02
C ALA A 214 -1.32 -24.22 3.22
N GLN A 215 -1.28 -23.15 2.42
CA GLN A 215 -0.32 -22.05 2.62
C GLN A 215 -0.59 -21.28 3.90
N ILE A 216 -1.86 -21.00 4.22
CA ILE A 216 -2.25 -20.33 5.47
C ILE A 216 -1.88 -21.19 6.68
N GLU A 217 -2.14 -22.50 6.63
CA GLU A 217 -1.77 -23.42 7.71
C GLU A 217 -0.24 -23.57 7.84
N LYS A 218 0.51 -23.48 6.75
CA LYS A 218 1.98 -23.43 6.82
C LYS A 218 2.45 -22.21 7.62
N VAL A 219 1.92 -21.02 7.34
CA VAL A 219 2.24 -19.79 8.08
C VAL A 219 1.81 -19.90 9.55
N ALA A 220 0.66 -20.51 9.82
CA ALA A 220 0.19 -20.73 11.17
C ALA A 220 1.19 -21.57 12.00
N ASN A 221 1.72 -22.63 11.39
CA ASN A 221 2.63 -23.59 12.02
C ASN A 221 4.10 -23.12 12.11
N GLU A 222 4.46 -21.98 11.53
CA GLU A 222 5.82 -21.43 11.68
C GLU A 222 6.01 -20.90 13.12
N GLU A 223 6.85 -21.60 13.89
CA GLU A 223 7.28 -21.18 15.22
C GLU A 223 8.28 -20.01 15.09
N ASP A 224 8.41 -19.18 16.14
CA ASP A 224 9.32 -18.03 16.22
C ASP A 224 9.09 -16.85 15.24
N VAL A 225 8.00 -16.85 14.48
CA VAL A 225 7.61 -15.70 13.64
C VAL A 225 6.64 -14.78 14.39
N ASP A 226 6.94 -13.48 14.41
CA ASP A 226 6.08 -12.45 15.00
C ASP A 226 4.67 -12.48 14.40
N VAL A 227 3.63 -12.39 15.25
CA VAL A 227 2.22 -12.51 14.83
C VAL A 227 1.85 -11.46 13.77
N GLN A 228 2.42 -10.27 13.82
CA GLN A 228 2.19 -9.23 12.82
C GLN A 228 2.73 -9.63 11.44
N LEU A 229 3.88 -10.33 11.39
CA LEU A 229 4.44 -10.85 10.15
C LEU A 229 3.58 -11.99 9.59
N LYS A 230 3.03 -12.85 10.44
CA LYS A 230 2.03 -13.86 10.02
C LYS A 230 0.80 -13.21 9.40
N SER A 231 0.30 -12.13 10.01
CA SER A 231 -0.81 -11.34 9.44
C SER A 231 -0.45 -10.77 8.07
N TYR A 232 0.74 -10.21 7.89
CA TYR A 232 1.16 -9.74 6.56
C TYR A 232 1.28 -10.87 5.54
N ALA A 233 1.81 -12.03 5.93
CA ALA A 233 1.88 -13.21 5.07
C ALA A 233 0.49 -13.68 4.63
N LEU A 234 -0.49 -13.71 5.55
CA LEU A 234 -1.90 -13.95 5.21
C LEU A 234 -2.41 -12.94 4.18
N GLY A 235 -2.12 -11.65 4.38
CA GLY A 235 -2.48 -10.59 3.44
C GLY A 235 -1.95 -10.84 2.03
N PHE A 236 -0.69 -11.26 1.89
CA PHE A 236 -0.10 -11.57 0.58
C PHE A 236 -0.70 -12.83 -0.05
N ILE A 237 -0.93 -13.89 0.72
CA ILE A 237 -1.59 -15.12 0.23
C ILE A 237 -2.98 -14.78 -0.34
N LEU A 238 -3.77 -14.00 0.40
CA LEU A 238 -5.10 -13.57 -0.04
C LEU A 238 -5.01 -12.64 -1.25
N LEU A 239 -4.04 -11.72 -1.28
CA LEU A 239 -3.89 -10.78 -2.40
C LEU A 239 -3.50 -11.51 -3.69
N ASP A 240 -2.61 -12.49 -3.60
CA ASP A 240 -2.13 -13.25 -4.75
C ASP A 240 -3.25 -13.95 -5.50
N GLU A 241 -4.22 -14.49 -4.78
CA GLU A 241 -5.32 -15.27 -5.36
C GLU A 241 -6.60 -14.44 -5.56
N MET A 242 -6.90 -13.49 -4.67
CA MET A 242 -8.19 -12.79 -4.62
C MET A 242 -8.13 -11.34 -5.09
N GLY A 243 -6.92 -10.75 -5.18
CA GLY A 243 -6.71 -9.37 -5.57
C GLY A 243 -6.91 -8.34 -4.43
N GLU A 244 -6.56 -7.09 -4.73
CA GLU A 244 -6.50 -5.99 -3.76
C GLU A 244 -7.87 -5.66 -3.15
N ASP A 245 -8.92 -5.58 -3.99
CA ASP A 245 -10.26 -5.16 -3.57
C ASP A 245 -10.87 -6.12 -2.54
N PHE A 246 -10.57 -7.42 -2.66
CA PHE A 246 -11.03 -8.42 -1.70
C PHE A 246 -10.37 -8.19 -0.33
N VAL A 247 -9.04 -8.07 -0.29
CA VAL A 247 -8.29 -7.84 0.96
C VAL A 247 -8.71 -6.53 1.62
N ILE A 248 -8.87 -5.46 0.84
CA ILE A 248 -9.30 -4.15 1.34
C ILE A 248 -10.65 -4.25 2.03
N LYS A 249 -11.63 -4.93 1.42
CA LYS A 249 -12.98 -5.09 1.97
C LYS A 249 -13.01 -6.05 3.16
N LEU A 250 -12.23 -7.13 3.10
CA LEU A 250 -12.17 -8.14 4.15
C LEU A 250 -11.69 -7.55 5.49
N PHE A 251 -10.71 -6.66 5.43
CA PHE A 251 -10.14 -5.96 6.58
C PHE A 251 -10.58 -4.50 6.68
N GLU A 252 -11.71 -4.16 6.07
CA GLU A 252 -12.31 -2.83 6.25
C GLU A 252 -12.95 -2.75 7.64
N ASN A 253 -12.52 -1.76 8.43
CA ASN A 253 -13.02 -1.55 9.79
C ASN A 253 -12.97 -2.81 10.67
N PRO A 254 -11.77 -3.39 10.88
CA PRO A 254 -11.63 -4.65 11.59
C PRO A 254 -12.17 -4.49 13.03
N PRO A 255 -13.00 -5.44 13.50
CA PRO A 255 -13.54 -5.41 14.84
C PRO A 255 -12.42 -5.53 15.87
N ARG A 256 -12.69 -5.10 17.10
CA ARG A 256 -11.66 -4.93 18.13
C ARG A 256 -10.99 -6.25 18.51
N GLU A 257 -11.74 -7.35 18.43
CA GLU A 257 -11.27 -8.68 18.74
C GLU A 257 -10.18 -9.19 17.81
N TRP A 258 -10.11 -8.67 16.58
CA TRP A 258 -9.09 -9.01 15.58
C TRP A 258 -7.78 -8.26 15.78
N ARG A 259 -7.73 -7.30 16.69
CA ARG A 259 -6.54 -6.49 16.89
C ARG A 259 -5.57 -7.18 17.84
N LEU A 260 -4.28 -6.99 17.59
CA LEU A 260 -3.23 -7.45 18.51
C LEU A 260 -3.45 -6.83 19.89
N ARG A 261 -3.14 -7.61 20.93
CA ARG A 261 -3.27 -7.21 22.33
C ARG A 261 -1.93 -7.31 23.03
N ALA A 262 -1.70 -6.41 23.97
CA ALA A 262 -0.56 -6.54 24.87
C ALA A 262 -0.73 -7.82 25.70
N PRO A 263 0.34 -8.60 25.94
CA PRO A 263 0.27 -9.75 26.83
C PRO A 263 -0.18 -9.31 28.22
N LEU A 264 -1.17 -10.00 28.79
CA LEU A 264 -1.55 -9.77 30.18
C LEU A 264 -0.39 -10.17 31.09
N PRO A 265 -0.17 -9.46 32.21
CA PRO A 265 0.82 -9.86 33.19
C PRO A 265 0.48 -11.28 33.68
N VAL A 266 1.38 -12.24 33.45
CA VAL A 266 1.22 -13.57 34.01
C VAL A 266 1.45 -13.45 35.51
N ALA A 267 0.45 -13.83 36.30
CA ALA A 267 0.64 -13.97 37.74
C ALA A 267 1.57 -15.16 37.99
N GLU A 268 2.88 -14.93 37.97
CA GLU A 268 3.85 -15.96 38.32
C GLU A 268 3.61 -16.35 39.78
N LYS A 269 3.06 -17.55 39.98
CA LYS A 269 2.81 -18.11 41.32
C LYS A 269 3.98 -18.99 41.72
N GLY A 270 4.55 -18.75 42.90
CA GLY A 270 5.54 -19.63 43.53
C GLY A 270 6.78 -18.91 44.04
N ILE A 271 7.63 -19.63 44.76
CA ILE A 271 8.86 -19.11 45.40
C ILE A 271 9.84 -18.59 44.35
N MET A 272 9.94 -19.25 43.19
CA MET A 272 10.80 -18.81 42.07
C MET A 272 10.40 -17.44 41.51
N ALA A 273 9.10 -17.13 41.45
CA ALA A 273 8.60 -15.83 41.00
C ALA A 273 8.96 -14.70 41.97
N ALA A 274 8.97 -14.97 43.27
CA ALA A 274 9.37 -13.98 44.27
C ALA A 274 10.86 -13.62 44.18
N VAL A 275 11.69 -14.53 43.65
CA VAL A 275 13.15 -14.37 43.53
C VAL A 275 13.58 -13.89 42.14
N PHE A 276 12.95 -14.39 41.08
CA PHE A 276 13.34 -14.15 39.67
C PHE A 276 12.26 -13.45 38.84
N GLY A 277 11.07 -13.21 39.41
CA GLY A 277 9.96 -12.61 38.69
C GLY A 277 10.33 -11.21 38.18
N ARG A 278 9.97 -10.95 36.93
CA ARG A 278 10.24 -9.66 36.29
C ARG A 278 9.45 -8.58 37.02
N LYS A 279 10.16 -7.60 37.57
CA LYS A 279 9.53 -6.44 38.21
C LYS A 279 8.92 -5.57 37.12
N PRO A 280 7.66 -5.14 37.29
CA PRO A 280 7.06 -4.21 36.34
C PRO A 280 7.83 -2.89 36.36
N LYS A 281 7.96 -2.28 35.19
CA LYS A 281 8.55 -0.96 35.02
C LYS A 281 7.47 0.10 35.13
N SER A 282 7.87 1.26 35.64
CA SER A 282 7.02 2.44 35.72
C SER A 282 7.07 3.21 34.41
N VAL A 283 5.92 3.51 33.82
CA VAL A 283 5.80 4.35 32.62
C VAL A 283 4.84 5.50 32.91
N MET A 284 5.26 6.73 32.62
CA MET A 284 4.40 7.91 32.74
C MET A 284 3.74 8.21 31.39
N ILE A 285 2.41 8.30 31.40
CA ILE A 285 1.60 8.69 30.25
C ILE A 285 1.07 10.11 30.48
N TYR A 286 1.33 11.00 29.51
CA TYR A 286 0.93 12.41 29.54
C TYR A 286 0.04 12.81 28.34
N GLY A 287 -0.17 11.88 27.39
CA GLY A 287 -0.88 12.10 26.13
C GLY A 287 -2.30 11.50 26.11
N PRO A 288 -2.89 11.24 24.92
CA PRO A 288 -4.28 10.76 24.80
C PRO A 288 -4.59 9.44 25.51
N SER A 289 -3.57 8.62 25.80
CA SER A 289 -3.70 7.38 26.56
C SER A 289 -3.69 7.57 28.08
N LEU A 290 -3.87 8.80 28.59
CA LEU A 290 -3.84 9.13 30.02
C LEU A 290 -5.07 8.59 30.77
N SER A 291 -6.23 8.47 30.12
CA SER A 291 -7.42 7.89 30.75
C SER A 291 -7.36 6.37 30.83
N LYS A 292 -8.08 5.77 31.78
CA LYS A 292 -8.16 4.31 31.93
C LYS A 292 -8.70 3.64 30.67
N SER A 293 -9.77 4.20 30.11
CA SER A 293 -10.42 3.66 28.91
C SER A 293 -9.46 3.72 27.71
N ALA A 294 -8.76 4.83 27.51
CA ALA A 294 -7.82 5.00 26.40
C ALA A 294 -6.57 4.12 26.57
N MET A 295 -6.06 3.96 27.79
CA MET A 295 -4.92 3.06 28.04
C MET A 295 -5.31 1.59 27.85
N ARG A 296 -6.48 1.18 28.34
CA ARG A 296 -7.02 -0.18 28.13
C ARG A 296 -7.25 -0.46 26.66
N GLU A 297 -7.81 0.49 25.92
CA GLU A 297 -7.99 0.38 24.47
C GLU A 297 -6.64 0.27 23.77
N LYS A 298 -5.67 1.11 24.14
CA LYS A 298 -4.31 1.07 23.57
C LYS A 298 -3.64 -0.28 23.79
N LEU A 299 -3.79 -0.89 24.97
CA LEU A 299 -3.25 -2.22 25.29
C LEU A 299 -4.09 -3.39 24.74
N GLY A 300 -5.27 -3.13 24.17
CA GLY A 300 -6.20 -4.19 23.76
C GLY A 300 -6.86 -4.93 24.93
N TRP A 301 -6.92 -4.33 26.11
CA TRP A 301 -7.49 -4.91 27.35
C TRP A 301 -8.94 -4.45 27.61
N THR A 302 -9.72 -4.26 26.55
CA THR A 302 -11.10 -3.73 26.64
C THR A 302 -12.09 -4.68 27.32
N SER A 303 -11.77 -5.96 27.45
CA SER A 303 -12.57 -6.94 28.20
C SER A 303 -12.19 -7.06 29.68
N THR A 304 -11.08 -6.44 30.11
CA THR A 304 -10.61 -6.51 31.50
C THR A 304 -11.44 -5.57 32.39
N GLU A 305 -12.09 -6.06 33.43
CA GLU A 305 -12.82 -5.18 34.36
C GLU A 305 -11.93 -4.07 34.94
N ASP A 306 -12.50 -2.91 35.20
CA ASP A 306 -11.77 -1.73 35.70
C ASP A 306 -10.95 -2.06 36.95
N ALA A 307 -11.53 -2.77 37.92
CA ALA A 307 -10.84 -3.17 39.15
C ALA A 307 -9.59 -4.01 38.85
N LYS A 308 -9.71 -4.98 37.94
CA LYS A 308 -8.58 -5.83 37.53
C LYS A 308 -7.52 -5.02 36.78
N PHE A 309 -7.92 -4.05 35.94
CA PHE A 309 -6.97 -3.16 35.29
C PHE A 309 -6.18 -2.31 36.29
N PHE A 310 -6.86 -1.78 37.32
CA PHE A 310 -6.22 -1.05 38.42
C PHE A 310 -5.22 -1.91 39.18
N ASP A 311 -5.59 -3.15 39.51
CA ASP A 311 -4.71 -4.05 40.24
C ASP A 311 -3.45 -4.41 39.45
N LEU A 312 -3.61 -4.59 38.13
CA LEU A 312 -2.52 -4.94 37.23
C LEU A 312 -1.57 -3.76 36.95
N THR A 313 -2.11 -2.55 36.83
CA THR A 313 -1.35 -1.38 36.34
C THR A 313 -1.07 -0.31 37.39
N LYS A 314 -1.72 -0.39 38.56
CA LYS A 314 -1.55 0.52 39.71
C LYS A 314 -1.39 2.00 39.32
N PRO A 315 -2.35 2.57 38.58
CA PRO A 315 -2.21 3.91 38.04
C PRO A 315 -2.14 4.93 39.18
N GLN A 316 -1.17 5.85 39.10
CA GLN A 316 -0.96 6.89 40.10
C GLN A 316 -0.63 8.22 39.43
N LYS A 317 -1.27 9.33 39.87
CA LYS A 317 -0.89 10.66 39.40
C LYS A 317 0.56 10.99 39.72
N CYS A 318 1.22 11.65 38.78
CA CYS A 318 2.63 12.01 38.89
C CYS A 318 2.94 13.31 38.15
N MET A 319 4.08 13.91 38.47
CA MET A 319 4.55 15.16 37.88
C MET A 319 6.00 15.03 37.42
N LEU A 320 6.26 15.46 36.20
CA LEU A 320 7.59 15.58 35.61
C LEU A 320 7.99 17.06 35.61
N LYS A 321 9.02 17.42 36.38
CA LYS A 321 9.56 18.79 36.45
C LYS A 321 10.51 19.07 35.31
N ASP A 322 10.63 20.34 34.95
CA ASP A 322 11.51 20.87 33.90
C ASP A 322 11.15 20.38 32.49
N TYR A 323 9.87 20.08 32.29
CA TYR A 323 9.29 19.77 30.98
C TYR A 323 7.98 20.53 30.81
N ARG A 324 7.60 20.79 29.57
CA ARG A 324 6.27 21.28 29.18
C ARG A 324 5.60 20.35 28.18
N LEU A 325 4.27 20.33 28.18
CA LEU A 325 3.48 19.67 27.17
C LEU A 325 3.55 20.49 25.87
N ALA A 326 3.86 19.84 24.77
CA ALA A 326 3.90 20.40 23.43
C ALA A 326 3.06 19.54 22.47
N PHE A 327 2.57 20.14 21.40
CA PHE A 327 1.87 19.43 20.33
C PHE A 327 2.68 19.55 19.04
N ASN A 328 3.91 19.03 19.07
CA ASN A 328 4.89 19.24 18.02
C ASN A 328 5.33 17.94 17.31
N LYS A 329 4.72 16.79 17.61
CA LYS A 329 4.98 15.58 16.81
C LYS A 329 4.11 15.60 15.54
N PRO A 330 4.70 15.61 14.33
CA PRO A 330 3.92 15.59 13.10
C PRO A 330 3.18 14.27 12.91
N ILE A 331 2.00 14.36 12.28
CA ILE A 331 1.25 13.19 11.81
C ILE A 331 1.80 12.81 10.43
N VAL A 332 2.39 11.62 10.34
CA VAL A 332 2.99 11.14 9.07
C VAL A 332 1.87 10.69 8.13
N GLY A 333 1.88 11.20 6.89
CA GLY A 333 1.01 10.72 5.81
C GLY A 333 -0.30 11.49 5.61
N GLU A 334 -0.60 12.53 6.39
CA GLU A 334 -1.80 13.35 6.18
C GLU A 334 -1.56 14.43 5.10
N GLN A 335 -2.32 14.36 4.00
CA GLN A 335 -2.29 15.34 2.89
C GLN A 335 -3.29 16.50 3.06
N LEU A 336 -3.79 16.76 4.27
CA LEU A 336 -4.76 17.83 4.50
C LEU A 336 -4.07 19.11 4.95
N GLY A 337 -4.50 20.25 4.39
CA GLY A 337 -3.90 21.58 4.60
C GLY A 337 -3.94 22.13 6.03
N HIS A 338 -4.27 21.31 7.04
CA HIS A 338 -4.17 21.63 8.45
C HIS A 338 -3.03 20.81 9.08
N ARG A 339 -2.01 21.50 9.59
CA ARG A 339 -0.87 20.87 10.26
C ARG A 339 -1.17 20.67 11.73
N TYR A 340 -1.66 19.48 12.09
CA TYR A 340 -1.87 19.08 13.48
C TYR A 340 -0.63 18.39 14.06
N GLY A 341 -0.47 18.51 15.38
CA GLY A 341 0.59 17.86 16.14
C GLY A 341 0.04 17.01 17.27
N LEU A 342 0.64 15.84 17.45
CA LEU A 342 0.37 14.94 18.57
C LEU A 342 1.14 15.41 19.81
N ALA A 343 0.63 15.02 20.97
CA ALA A 343 1.23 15.35 22.27
C ALA A 343 2.68 14.85 22.38
N ASN A 344 3.55 15.69 22.92
CA ASN A 344 4.95 15.41 23.19
C ASN A 344 5.38 16.20 24.44
N ILE A 345 6.54 15.87 25.00
CA ILE A 345 7.18 16.68 26.05
C ILE A 345 8.48 17.27 25.54
N VAL A 346 8.75 18.50 25.96
CA VAL A 346 9.99 19.24 25.65
C VAL A 346 10.55 19.77 26.95
N GLU A 347 11.87 19.71 27.11
CA GLU A 347 12.56 20.28 28.27
C GLU A 347 12.29 21.79 28.33
N ASP A 348 11.85 22.26 29.49
CA ASP A 348 11.58 23.68 29.74
C ASP A 348 11.70 23.94 31.25
N ALA A 349 12.68 24.77 31.60
CA ALA A 349 13.05 24.97 33.01
C ALA A 349 11.94 25.68 33.77
N ASN A 350 11.67 25.23 35.00
CA ASN A 350 10.62 25.77 35.87
C ASN A 350 9.17 25.50 35.41
N THR A 351 8.97 24.63 34.41
CA THR A 351 7.63 24.11 34.09
C THR A 351 7.46 22.70 34.61
N ALA A 352 6.23 22.18 34.54
CA ALA A 352 5.96 20.80 34.86
C ALA A 352 4.86 20.22 33.97
N VAL A 353 4.95 18.92 33.71
CA VAL A 353 3.91 18.13 33.04
C VAL A 353 3.32 17.17 34.05
N GLU A 354 2.00 17.19 34.19
CA GLU A 354 1.29 16.17 34.97
C GLU A 354 0.84 15.01 34.09
N GLY A 355 0.82 13.83 34.67
CA GLY A 355 0.44 12.60 33.97
C GLY A 355 0.13 11.47 34.94
N VAL A 356 -0.04 10.28 34.38
CA VAL A 356 -0.38 9.07 35.14
C VAL A 356 0.72 8.04 34.97
N LEU A 357 1.25 7.56 36.09
CA LEU A 357 2.22 6.49 36.16
C LEU A 357 1.49 5.15 36.14
N TYR A 358 1.82 4.28 35.19
CA TYR A 358 1.37 2.89 35.13
C TYR A 358 2.55 1.93 35.39
N GLN A 359 2.26 0.78 35.98
CA GLN A 359 3.18 -0.34 36.14
C GLN A 359 2.91 -1.38 35.05
N LEU A 360 3.87 -1.59 34.15
CA LEU A 360 3.74 -2.53 33.03
C LEU A 360 4.93 -3.50 32.97
N GLN A 361 4.67 -4.72 32.54
CA GLN A 361 5.72 -5.70 32.21
C GLN A 361 6.40 -5.32 30.89
N ASP A 362 7.63 -5.78 30.70
CA ASP A 362 8.43 -5.48 29.50
C ASP A 362 7.70 -5.83 28.19
N ASP A 363 6.95 -6.94 28.16
CA ASP A 363 6.25 -7.37 26.96
C ASP A 363 5.10 -6.40 26.57
N ALA A 364 4.43 -5.81 27.56
CA ALA A 364 3.41 -4.78 27.33
C ALA A 364 4.05 -3.45 26.91
N LEU A 365 5.25 -3.13 27.41
CA LEU A 365 6.00 -1.96 26.97
C LEU A 365 6.52 -2.12 25.54
N ASN A 366 7.03 -3.30 25.17
CA ASN A 366 7.42 -3.62 23.80
C ASN A 366 6.23 -3.56 22.83
N PHE A 367 5.03 -3.92 23.30
CA PHE A 367 3.80 -3.69 22.53
C PHE A 367 3.53 -2.19 22.33
N LEU A 368 3.66 -1.38 23.40
CA LEU A 368 3.46 0.07 23.32
C LEU A 368 4.49 0.78 22.44
N ASP A 369 5.73 0.30 22.36
CA ASP A 369 6.75 0.84 21.45
C ASP A 369 6.28 0.81 19.99
N ARG A 370 5.60 -0.29 19.60
CA ARG A 370 5.00 -0.42 18.27
C ARG A 370 3.77 0.47 18.11
N ALA A 371 2.95 0.56 19.16
CA ALA A 371 1.72 1.36 19.14
C ALA A 371 1.96 2.89 19.20
N PHE A 372 3.11 3.32 19.70
CA PHE A 372 3.56 4.70 19.75
C PHE A 372 4.62 4.98 18.67
N GLU A 373 4.28 4.68 17.41
CA GLU A 373 5.14 4.93 16.27
C GLU A 373 5.65 6.39 16.22
N GLY A 374 6.95 6.55 16.01
CA GLY A 374 7.63 7.85 15.99
C GLY A 374 7.97 8.42 17.37
N TYR A 375 7.78 7.66 18.45
CA TYR A 375 8.30 7.97 19.78
C TYR A 375 9.43 7.02 20.17
N VAL A 376 10.28 7.44 21.11
CA VAL A 376 11.28 6.62 21.79
C VAL A 376 11.09 6.71 23.30
N ARG A 377 11.40 5.62 24.02
CA ARG A 377 11.37 5.62 25.48
C ARG A 377 12.60 6.36 26.03
N LYS A 378 12.37 7.32 26.93
CA LYS A 378 13.39 8.02 27.72
C LYS A 378 13.13 7.76 29.20
N GLN A 379 14.18 7.48 29.96
CA GLN A 379 14.07 7.34 31.41
C GLN A 379 14.14 8.72 32.07
N VAL A 380 13.20 9.02 32.97
CA VAL A 380 13.07 10.28 33.70
C VAL A 380 12.71 10.03 35.16
N THR A 381 12.93 11.02 36.01
CA THR A 381 12.48 10.99 37.41
C THR A 381 11.19 11.78 37.53
N VAL A 382 10.14 11.14 38.03
CA VAL A 382 8.83 11.76 38.24
C VAL A 382 8.45 11.76 39.72
N SER A 383 7.76 12.80 40.17
CA SER A 383 7.29 12.94 41.54
C SER A 383 5.86 12.40 41.66
N CYS A 384 5.69 11.31 42.40
CA CYS A 384 4.43 10.60 42.62
C CYS A 384 4.01 10.74 44.09
N GLY A 385 3.29 11.80 44.44
CA GLY A 385 3.03 12.16 45.84
C GLY A 385 4.32 12.63 46.52
N ASN A 386 4.73 11.94 47.59
CA ASN A 386 5.94 12.26 48.36
C ASN A 386 7.16 11.42 47.96
N LYS A 387 7.13 10.75 46.81
CA LYS A 387 8.19 9.85 46.35
C LYS A 387 8.60 10.19 44.93
N ASP A 388 9.90 10.23 44.70
CA ASP A 388 10.47 10.24 43.36
C ASP A 388 10.58 8.82 42.83
N VAL A 389 10.16 8.61 41.58
CA VAL A 389 10.12 7.31 40.91
C VAL A 389 10.81 7.44 39.57
N ILE A 390 11.70 6.50 39.26
CA ILE A 390 12.29 6.38 37.92
C ILE A 390 11.25 5.76 37.00
N ALA A 391 10.87 6.48 35.94
CA ALA A 391 9.85 6.08 34.99
C ALA A 391 10.34 6.22 33.55
N GLU A 392 9.74 5.45 32.64
CA GLU A 392 9.89 5.65 31.20
C GLU A 392 8.80 6.60 30.69
N VAL A 393 9.17 7.48 29.75
CA VAL A 393 8.24 8.35 29.01
C VAL A 393 8.50 8.20 27.53
N TYR A 394 7.47 8.32 26.71
CA TYR A 394 7.61 8.34 25.26
C TYR A 394 7.88 9.76 24.80
N VAL A 395 8.95 10.01 24.04
CA VAL A 395 9.31 11.33 23.50
C VAL A 395 9.39 11.23 21.97
N ALA A 396 8.84 12.21 21.26
CA ALA A 396 8.81 12.19 19.80
C ALA A 396 10.22 12.23 19.22
N THR A 397 10.48 11.38 18.22
CA THR A 397 11.77 11.31 17.50
C THR A 397 11.95 12.42 16.47
N ALA A 398 10.84 12.93 15.94
CA ALA A 398 10.79 14.04 15.00
C ALA A 398 9.78 15.07 15.53
N THR A 399 10.13 16.35 15.43
CA THR A 399 9.31 17.47 15.90
C THR A 399 9.24 18.58 14.87
N GLU A 400 8.09 19.26 14.80
CA GLU A 400 7.85 20.42 13.96
C GLU A 400 7.16 21.53 14.78
N GLU A 401 7.66 22.76 14.67
CA GLU A 401 7.09 23.91 15.37
C GLU A 401 5.83 24.45 14.69
N GLY A 402 4.97 25.13 15.45
CA GLY A 402 3.77 25.77 14.93
C GLY A 402 2.61 24.81 14.61
N LEU A 403 2.77 23.51 14.89
CA LEU A 403 1.68 22.54 14.82
C LEU A 403 0.61 22.83 15.88
N LYS A 404 -0.65 22.64 15.50
CA LYS A 404 -1.80 22.81 16.40
C LYS A 404 -2.23 21.47 17.01
N PRO A 405 -2.67 21.39 18.27
CA PRO A 405 -3.20 20.15 18.81
C PRO A 405 -4.41 19.65 18.02
N ALA A 406 -4.47 18.35 17.74
CA ALA A 406 -5.71 17.74 17.28
C ALA A 406 -6.77 17.84 18.40
N ARG A 407 -7.97 18.38 18.07
CA ARG A 407 -9.04 18.57 19.07
C ARG A 407 -9.45 17.27 19.77
N GLY A 408 -9.42 16.14 19.04
CA GLY A 408 -9.72 14.81 19.59
C GLY A 408 -8.71 14.41 20.68
N ASP A 409 -7.42 14.51 20.37
CA ASP A 409 -6.33 14.19 21.30
C ASP A 409 -6.39 15.05 22.56
N LEU A 410 -6.54 16.37 22.40
CA LEU A 410 -6.60 17.29 23.53
C LEU A 410 -7.80 16.99 24.45
N ARG A 411 -8.93 16.59 23.88
CA ARG A 411 -10.10 16.16 24.65
C ARG A 411 -9.81 14.89 25.46
N MET A 412 -9.18 13.89 24.85
CA MET A 412 -8.80 12.65 25.56
C MET A 412 -7.82 12.92 26.71
N ILE A 413 -6.85 13.83 26.52
CA ILE A 413 -5.92 14.26 27.57
C ILE A 413 -6.69 14.93 28.72
N LEU A 414 -7.60 15.84 28.40
CA LEU A 414 -8.41 16.54 29.39
C LEU A 414 -9.31 15.57 30.18
N GLU A 415 -10.00 14.66 29.50
CA GLU A 415 -10.85 13.63 30.14
C GLU A 415 -10.05 12.76 31.10
N GLY A 416 -8.86 12.31 30.70
CA GLY A 416 -7.96 11.57 31.60
C GLY A 416 -7.47 12.42 32.77
N ALA A 417 -7.14 13.69 32.53
CA ALA A 417 -6.64 14.59 33.58
C ALA A 417 -7.70 14.83 34.66
N GLU A 418 -8.96 14.95 34.24
CA GLU A 418 -10.13 15.04 35.12
C GLU A 418 -10.39 13.72 35.86
N GLU A 419 -10.33 12.58 35.15
CA GLU A 419 -10.52 11.23 35.70
C GLU A 419 -9.53 10.92 36.84
N PHE A 420 -8.26 11.31 36.69
CA PHE A 420 -7.22 11.07 37.69
C PHE A 420 -7.02 12.23 38.67
N HIS A 421 -7.86 13.27 38.61
CA HIS A 421 -7.79 14.44 39.48
C HIS A 421 -6.38 15.07 39.51
N LEU A 422 -5.83 15.32 38.32
CA LEU A 422 -4.62 16.11 38.16
C LEU A 422 -4.83 17.55 38.67
N GLY A 423 -3.76 18.32 38.81
CA GLY A 423 -3.78 19.67 39.36
C GLY A 423 -4.80 20.58 38.67
N LEU A 424 -5.54 21.36 39.46
CA LEU A 424 -6.58 22.26 38.94
C LEU A 424 -6.01 23.31 37.97
N ASP A 425 -4.77 23.75 38.18
CA ASP A 425 -4.08 24.67 37.27
C ASP A 425 -3.75 24.00 35.94
N TYR A 426 -3.30 22.74 35.98
CA TYR A 426 -3.01 21.95 34.80
C TYR A 426 -4.28 21.71 33.97
N ILE A 427 -5.38 21.27 34.60
CA ILE A 427 -6.68 21.08 33.93
C ILE A 427 -7.19 22.39 33.32
N ARG A 428 -7.07 23.52 34.04
CA ARG A 428 -7.43 24.84 33.49
C ARG A 428 -6.61 25.22 32.27
N SER A 429 -5.32 24.92 32.26
CA SER A 429 -4.44 25.18 31.11
C SER A 429 -4.85 24.37 29.87
N LEU A 430 -5.20 23.09 30.04
CA LEU A 430 -5.69 22.22 28.96
C LEU A 430 -7.03 22.73 28.39
N ARG A 431 -7.96 23.17 29.26
CA ARG A 431 -9.23 23.76 28.82
C ARG A 431 -9.02 25.06 28.04
N ALA A 432 -8.09 25.91 28.48
CA ALA A 432 -7.77 27.15 27.77
C ALA A 432 -7.18 26.88 26.38
N LEU A 433 -6.29 25.87 26.25
CA LEU A 433 -5.80 25.41 24.96
C LEU A 433 -6.94 24.91 24.06
N MET A 434 -7.89 24.15 24.61
CA MET A 434 -9.02 23.63 23.85
C MET A 434 -9.96 24.74 23.35
N GLN A 435 -10.17 25.78 24.14
CA GLN A 435 -10.97 26.96 23.74
C GLN A 435 -10.27 27.77 22.64
N LYS A 436 -8.94 27.93 22.72
CA LYS A 436 -8.16 28.65 21.70
C LYS A 436 -8.22 27.98 20.33
N GLU A 437 -8.32 26.65 20.29
CA GLU A 437 -8.52 25.91 19.04
C GLU A 437 -9.97 25.92 18.55
N ALA A 438 -10.94 26.30 19.38
CA ALA A 438 -12.36 26.39 19.02
C ALA A 438 -12.70 27.69 18.29
N ALA A 439 -11.99 28.77 18.62
CA ALA A 439 -12.06 30.09 17.99
C ALA A 439 -11.20 30.14 16.71
#